data_AF-A0A8T4BM89-F1
#
_entry.id   AF-A0A8T4BM89-F1
#
_cell.length_a   1.000
_cell.length_b   1.000
_cell.length_c   1.000
_cell.angle_alpha   90.00
_cell.angle_beta   90.00
_cell.angle_gamma   90.00
#
_symmetry.space_group_name_H-M   'P 1'
#
loop_
_entity.id
_entity.type
_entity.pdbx_description
1 polymer ?
#
loop_
_entity_poly.entity_id
_entity_poly.type
_entity_poly.pdbx_seq_one_letter_code
_entity_poly.pdbx_strand_id
1 'polypeptide(L)' 'MDKIPMVDDSPPEELKCTTCLLPMQYQTKRDGKFLWQCFKCGKQYLVSENTDNSVEESWSPPR' A
#
# COMPACT_ATOMS: atom_id res chain seq x y z
N MET A 1 17.94 -28.17 -6.86
CA MET A 1 16.85 -27.17 -6.93
C MET A 1 17.48 -25.82 -6.64
N ASP A 2 17.49 -24.96 -7.65
CA ASP A 2 18.11 -23.63 -7.59
C ASP A 2 17.44 -22.78 -6.50
N LYS A 3 18.21 -22.39 -5.50
CA LYS A 3 17.76 -21.54 -4.39
C LYS A 3 17.79 -20.09 -4.90
N ILE A 4 16.70 -19.67 -5.52
CA ILE A 4 16.51 -18.29 -5.95
C ILE A 4 16.47 -17.43 -4.66
N PRO A 5 17.38 -16.47 -4.45
CA PRO A 5 17.23 -15.52 -3.37
C PRO A 5 16.05 -14.66 -3.75
N MET A 6 14.89 -14.94 -3.14
CA MET A 6 13.74 -14.06 -3.19
C MET A 6 14.19 -12.78 -2.49
N VAL A 7 14.62 -11.80 -3.29
CA VAL A 7 14.66 -10.41 -2.87
C VAL A 7 13.29 -10.14 -2.29
N ASP A 8 13.27 -9.77 -1.02
CA ASP A 8 12.05 -9.46 -0.28
C ASP A 8 11.53 -8.10 -0.78
N ASP A 9 11.09 -8.08 -2.04
CA ASP A 9 10.19 -7.07 -2.63
C ASP A 9 8.75 -7.41 -2.21
N SER A 10 8.61 -8.05 -1.03
CA SER A 10 7.34 -8.27 -0.40
C SER A 10 6.84 -6.89 0.02
N PRO A 11 5.69 -6.41 -0.51
CA PRO A 11 5.06 -5.23 0.04
C PRO A 11 4.94 -5.36 1.57
N PRO A 12 5.01 -4.25 2.33
CA PRO A 12 4.92 -4.29 3.78
C PRO A 12 3.72 -5.16 4.20
N GLU A 13 3.96 -6.09 5.12
CA GLU A 13 3.03 -7.11 5.60
C GLU A 13 1.59 -6.56 5.67
N GLU A 14 0.78 -6.90 4.66
CA GLU A 14 -0.68 -6.72 4.62
C GLU A 14 -1.21 -5.36 5.15
N LEU A 15 -1.30 -4.35 4.27
CA LEU A 15 -1.94 -3.08 4.65
C LEU A 15 -3.44 -3.28 4.91
N LYS A 16 -3.93 -2.94 6.12
CA LYS A 16 -5.35 -3.04 6.48
C LYS A 16 -6.04 -1.68 6.43
N CYS A 17 -7.27 -1.66 5.93
CA CYS A 17 -8.10 -0.47 5.96
C CYS A 17 -8.53 -0.17 7.40
N THR A 18 -8.25 1.03 7.89
CA THR A 18 -8.64 1.48 9.24
C THR A 18 -10.14 1.53 9.47
N THR A 19 -10.93 1.59 8.39
CA THR A 19 -12.40 1.66 8.46
C THR A 19 -13.05 0.28 8.37
N CYS A 20 -12.62 -0.53 7.42
CA CYS A 20 -13.23 -1.85 7.20
C CYS A 20 -12.56 -2.96 8.01
N LEU A 21 -11.36 -2.72 8.55
CA LEU A 21 -10.48 -3.72 9.15
C LEU A 21 -10.17 -4.91 8.21
N LEU A 22 -10.30 -4.67 6.90
CA LEU A 22 -10.06 -5.63 5.84
C LEU A 22 -8.72 -5.35 5.15
N PRO A 23 -8.06 -6.38 4.61
CA PRO A 23 -6.84 -6.20 3.82
C PRO A 23 -7.13 -5.33 2.61
N MET A 24 -6.17 -4.48 2.29
CA MET A 24 -6.17 -3.63 1.12
C MET A 24 -5.37 -4.30 0.01
N GLN A 25 -5.75 -4.01 -1.22
CA GLN A 25 -5.12 -4.55 -2.39
C GLN A 25 -4.13 -3.53 -2.94
N TYR A 26 -2.91 -3.96 -3.21
CA TYR A 26 -1.95 -3.16 -3.98
C TYR A 26 -2.49 -2.95 -5.39
N GLN A 27 -2.47 -1.70 -5.84
CA GLN A 27 -2.92 -1.31 -7.17
C GLN A 27 -1.73 -1.06 -8.11
N THR A 28 -0.85 -0.12 -7.75
CA THR A 28 0.28 0.30 -8.58
C THR A 28 1.30 1.10 -7.78
N LYS A 29 2.52 1.28 -8.29
CA LYS A 29 3.56 2.13 -7.69
C LYS A 29 3.59 3.44 -8.47
N ARG A 30 3.37 4.56 -7.78
CA ARG A 30 3.40 5.91 -8.34
C ARG A 30 4.44 6.73 -7.58
N ASP A 31 5.41 7.30 -8.29
CA ASP A 31 6.44 8.18 -7.72
C ASP A 31 7.20 7.54 -6.53
N GLY A 32 7.51 6.24 -6.61
CA GLY A 32 8.17 5.51 -5.52
C GLY A 32 7.27 5.15 -4.33
N LYS A 33 5.97 5.48 -4.39
CA LYS A 33 4.96 5.16 -3.38
C LYS A 33 4.02 4.07 -3.90
N PHE A 34 3.77 3.06 -3.09
CA PHE A 34 2.80 2.00 -3.35
C PHE A 34 1.39 2.51 -3.08
N LEU A 35 0.51 2.48 -4.09
CA LEU A 35 -0.90 2.77 -3.96
C LEU A 35 -1.64 1.50 -3.54
N TRP A 36 -2.31 1.57 -2.41
CA TRP A 36 -3.17 0.52 -1.87
C TRP A 36 -4.61 0.98 -1.87
N GLN A 37 -5.55 0.08 -2.19
CA GLN A 37 -6.97 0.39 -2.16
C GLN A 37 -7.77 -0.67 -1.41
N CYS A 38 -8.72 -0.24 -0.58
CA CYS A 38 -9.65 -1.12 0.08
C CYS A 38 -10.76 -1.50 -0.90
N PHE A 39 -10.90 -2.79 -1.20
CA PHE A 39 -11.93 -3.28 -2.12
C PHE A 39 -13.36 -3.01 -1.64
N LYS A 40 -13.57 -2.88 -0.32
CA LYS A 40 -14.90 -2.71 0.28
C LYS A 40 -15.39 -1.26 0.29
N CYS A 41 -14.52 -0.32 0.67
CA CYS A 41 -14.90 1.09 0.84
C CYS A 41 -14.21 2.05 -0.15
N GLY A 42 -13.32 1.54 -1.00
CA GLY A 42 -12.59 2.34 -1.98
C GLY A 42 -11.48 3.23 -1.41
N LYS A 43 -11.25 3.21 -0.09
CA LYS A 43 -10.19 4.02 0.54
C LYS A 43 -8.82 3.73 -0.06
N GLN A 44 -7.99 4.75 -0.24
CA GLN A 44 -6.67 4.63 -0.84
C GLN A 44 -5.58 5.09 0.13
N TYR A 45 -4.43 4.41 0.11
CA TYR A 45 -3.21 4.82 0.83
C TYR A 45 -2.01 4.81 -0.11
N LEU A 46 -1.14 5.80 0.04
CA LEU A 46 0.14 5.87 -0.65
C LEU A 46 1.24 5.63 0.38
N VAL A 47 1.92 4.50 0.26
CA VAL A 47 2.95 4.05 1.20
C VAL A 47 4.31 4.15 0.51
N SER A 48 5.23 4.95 1.03
CA SER A 48 6.58 5.05 0.49
C SER A 48 7.40 3.78 0.81
N GLU A 49 8.22 3.33 -0.13
CA GLU A 49 9.17 2.20 0.09
C GLU A 49 10.29 2.56 1.06
N ASN A 50 10.65 3.85 1.14
CA ASN A 50 11.71 4.31 2.01
C ASN A 50 11.20 4.37 3.45
N THR A 51 11.97 3.80 4.38
CA THR A 51 11.78 3.71 5.84
C THR A 51 11.76 5.09 6.54
N ASP A 52 11.29 6.12 5.86
CA ASP A 52 10.86 7.38 6.45
C ASP A 52 9.35 7.25 6.62
N ASN A 53 8.96 6.97 7.87
CA ASN A 53 7.63 6.65 8.36
C ASN A 53 6.64 7.84 8.24
N SER A 54 6.60 8.51 7.08
CA SER A 54 5.73 9.63 6.76
C SER A 54 4.67 9.16 5.77
N VAL A 55 3.55 8.66 6.29
CA VAL A 55 2.33 8.44 5.51
C VAL A 55 1.74 9.82 5.18
N GLU A 56 1.91 10.26 3.93
CA GLU A 56 1.28 11.50 3.47
C GLU A 56 -0.13 11.22 2.96
N GLU A 57 -1.10 11.45 3.84
CA GLU A 57 -2.53 11.36 3.53
C GLU A 57 -2.99 12.61 2.76
N SER A 58 -3.00 12.54 1.43
CA SER A 58 -3.62 13.56 0.58
C SER A 58 -5.03 13.11 0.17
N TRP A 59 -6.04 13.62 0.88
CA TRP A 59 -7.45 13.42 0.55
C TRP A 59 -8.04 14.71 -0.03
N SER A 60 -8.43 14.68 -1.31
CA SER A 60 -9.33 15.68 -1.88
C SER A 60 -10.75 15.10 -1.94
N PRO A 61 -11.75 15.77 -1.36
CA PRO A 61 -13.13 15.27 -1.40
C PRO A 61 -13.68 15.28 -2.84
N PRO A 62 -14.55 14.31 -3.20
CA PRO A 62 -15.20 14.31 -4.51
C PRO A 62 -16.11 15.54 -4.67
N ARG A 63 -16.02 16.23 -5.82
CA ARG A 63 -17.01 17.23 -6.27
C ARG A 63 -18.23 16.54 -6.87
#